data_AF-A0A3B8QED8-F1
#
_entry.id   AF-A0A3B8QED8-F1
#
_cell.length_a   1.000
_cell.length_b   1.000
_cell.length_c   1.000
_cell.angle_alpha   90.00
_cell.angle_beta   90.00
_cell.angle_gamma   90.00
#
_symmetry.space_group_name_H-M   'P 1'
#
loop_
_entity.id
_entity.type
_entity.pdbx_description
1 polymer ?
#
loop_
_entity_poly.entity_id
_entity_poly.type
_entity_poly.pdbx_seq_one_letter_code
_entity_poly.pdbx_strand_id
1 'polypeptide(L)'
;APEGFFAPSLSLDGRWLTYGTIDALQIEPFPRDGRLWSISTTSQQIDAQWLSDREVGFFLHDVGEFFRVQIQPGSDPPFGTVQPWFEDARFSDTPGASHAASHDRGIVYLRGSDVVDAPYLRVVPKWVEIMKREVDRAGG
;
A
#
# COMPACT_ATOMS: atom_id res chain seq x y z
N ALA A 1 -4.86 -9.70 -21.73
CA ALA A 1 -4.92 -10.20 -20.34
C ALA A 1 -5.74 -9.18 -19.56
N PRO A 2 -6.73 -9.55 -18.74
CA PRO A 2 -7.36 -8.55 -17.90
C PRO A 2 -6.30 -8.00 -16.95
N GLU A 3 -6.27 -6.68 -16.87
CA GLU A 3 -5.24 -5.83 -16.29
C GLU A 3 -5.30 -5.88 -14.75
N GLY A 4 -4.13 -5.80 -14.11
CA GLY A 4 -4.01 -5.67 -12.64
C GLY A 4 -3.26 -6.80 -11.96
N PHE A 5 -2.00 -7.08 -12.34
CA PHE A 5 -1.12 -7.85 -11.46
C PHE A 5 -0.53 -6.89 -10.41
N PHE A 6 -1.03 -6.97 -9.18
CA PHE A 6 -0.33 -6.43 -8.01
C PHE A 6 1.00 -7.18 -7.86
N ALA A 7 2.09 -6.45 -7.63
CA ALA A 7 3.43 -6.98 -7.77
C ALA A 7 3.68 -8.16 -6.81
N PRO A 8 4.10 -9.34 -7.31
CA PRO A 8 4.48 -10.44 -6.44
C PRO A 8 5.70 -10.05 -5.59
N SER A 9 5.74 -10.52 -4.34
CA SER A 9 6.78 -10.20 -3.39
C SER A 9 7.24 -11.45 -2.64
N LEU A 10 8.54 -11.69 -2.65
CA LEU A 10 9.16 -12.82 -1.98
C LEU A 10 9.52 -12.42 -0.54
N SER A 11 9.28 -13.32 0.43
CA SER A 11 9.77 -13.13 1.79
C SER A 11 11.29 -12.96 1.80
N LEU A 12 11.80 -12.24 2.79
CA LEU A 12 13.23 -11.96 2.91
C LEU A 12 14.08 -13.23 3.03
N ASP A 13 13.52 -14.30 3.62
CA ASP A 13 14.15 -15.63 3.71
C ASP A 13 13.96 -16.50 2.44
N GLY A 14 13.23 -16.00 1.46
CA GLY A 14 12.98 -16.67 0.18
C GLY A 14 11.99 -17.82 0.22
N ARG A 15 11.26 -18.03 1.33
CA ARG A 15 10.41 -19.21 1.53
C ARG A 15 8.94 -19.03 1.19
N TRP A 16 8.48 -17.80 1.04
CA TRP A 16 7.07 -17.47 0.83
C TRP A 16 6.93 -16.44 -0.27
N LEU A 17 5.93 -16.64 -1.13
CA LEU A 17 5.54 -15.68 -2.14
C LEU A 17 4.17 -15.11 -1.78
N THR A 18 4.06 -13.78 -1.77
CA THR A 18 2.77 -13.09 -1.71
C THR A 18 2.48 -12.39 -3.02
N TYR A 19 1.22 -12.29 -3.39
CA TYR A 19 0.76 -11.50 -4.53
C TYR A 19 -0.72 -11.18 -4.39
N GLY A 20 -1.12 -9.99 -4.84
CA GLY A 20 -2.52 -9.62 -4.91
C GLY A 20 -3.17 -10.21 -6.17
N THR A 21 -4.42 -10.62 -6.03
CA THR A 21 -5.37 -10.83 -7.13
C THR A 21 -6.48 -9.78 -7.02
N ILE A 22 -7.39 -9.78 -7.98
CA ILE A 22 -8.60 -8.93 -7.96
C ILE A 22 -9.49 -9.20 -6.72
N ASP A 23 -9.34 -10.35 -6.05
CA ASP A 23 -10.27 -10.73 -4.96
C ASP A 23 -9.56 -11.00 -3.63
N ALA A 24 -8.22 -11.10 -3.63
CA ALA A 24 -7.52 -11.57 -2.46
C ALA A 24 -6.02 -11.25 -2.45
N LEU A 25 -5.47 -11.17 -1.24
CA LEU A 25 -4.03 -11.30 -1.02
C LEU A 25 -3.69 -12.79 -0.87
N GLN A 26 -2.91 -13.33 -1.80
CA GLN A 26 -2.50 -14.72 -1.78
C GLN A 26 -1.14 -14.90 -1.11
N ILE A 27 -0.94 -16.08 -0.52
CA ILE A 27 0.35 -16.58 -0.06
C ILE A 27 0.53 -18.05 -0.44
N GLU A 28 1.73 -18.38 -0.92
CA GLU A 28 2.16 -19.76 -1.18
C GLU A 28 3.64 -19.96 -0.83
N PRO A 29 4.08 -21.22 -0.63
CA PRO A 29 5.49 -21.52 -0.41
C PRO A 29 6.30 -21.23 -1.67
N PHE A 30 7.57 -20.85 -1.50
CA PHE A 30 8.53 -20.67 -2.59
C PHE A 30 9.80 -21.50 -2.33
N PRO A 31 10.25 -22.34 -3.29
CA PRO A 31 9.55 -22.70 -4.52
C PRO A 31 8.17 -23.35 -4.27
N ARG A 32 7.27 -23.22 -5.23
CA ARG A 32 5.89 -23.66 -5.13
C ARG A 32 5.79 -25.17 -4.88
N ASP A 33 4.98 -25.57 -3.90
CA ASP A 33 4.68 -26.97 -3.58
C ASP A 33 3.22 -27.37 -3.86
N GLY A 34 2.43 -26.46 -4.43
CA GLY A 34 1.02 -26.65 -4.80
C GLY A 34 0.03 -26.14 -3.77
N ARG A 35 0.46 -25.76 -2.56
CA ARG A 35 -0.40 -25.14 -1.55
C ARG A 35 -0.56 -23.64 -1.82
N LEU A 36 -1.77 -23.13 -1.60
CA LEU A 36 -2.14 -21.73 -1.82
C LEU A 36 -3.20 -21.34 -0.79
N TRP A 37 -3.03 -20.18 -0.16
CA TRP A 37 -3.98 -19.65 0.80
C TRP A 37 -4.25 -18.17 0.56
N SER A 38 -5.45 -17.72 0.91
CA SER A 38 -5.85 -16.31 0.86
C SER A 38 -5.80 -15.67 2.25
N ILE A 39 -4.94 -14.67 2.42
CA ILE A 39 -4.76 -13.91 3.67
C ILE A 39 -5.95 -12.97 3.91
N SER A 40 -6.40 -12.30 2.85
CA SER A 40 -7.56 -11.41 2.84
C SER A 40 -8.40 -11.72 1.61
N THR A 41 -9.73 -11.67 1.73
CA THR A 41 -10.68 -11.99 0.66
C THR A 41 -11.70 -10.88 0.43
N THR A 42 -11.44 -9.67 0.94
CA THR A 42 -12.46 -8.62 1.03
C THR A 42 -12.17 -7.38 0.18
N SER A 43 -11.01 -7.28 -0.48
CA SER A 43 -10.61 -6.06 -1.19
C SER A 43 -10.08 -6.35 -2.57
N GLN A 44 -10.39 -5.44 -3.50
CA GLN A 44 -10.08 -5.60 -4.93
C GLN A 44 -8.72 -5.04 -5.34
N GLN A 45 -8.03 -4.35 -4.42
CA GLN A 45 -6.73 -3.75 -4.65
C GLN A 45 -5.95 -3.83 -3.35
N ILE A 46 -4.86 -4.60 -3.36
CA ILE A 46 -4.06 -4.85 -2.16
C ILE A 46 -2.59 -4.74 -2.53
N ASP A 47 -1.94 -3.74 -1.95
CA ASP A 47 -0.50 -3.57 -2.00
C ASP A 47 0.12 -4.22 -0.76
N ALA A 48 0.77 -5.37 -0.96
CA ALA A 48 1.38 -6.14 0.13
C ALA A 48 2.90 -6.12 0.05
N GLN A 49 3.54 -5.96 1.21
CA GLN A 49 4.99 -5.88 1.33
C GLN A 49 5.46 -6.64 2.57
N TRP A 50 6.60 -7.32 2.43
CA TRP A 50 7.22 -8.02 3.56
C TRP A 50 7.92 -7.03 4.49
N LEU A 51 7.49 -7.00 5.75
CA LEU A 51 8.12 -6.21 6.82
C LEU A 51 9.26 -6.99 7.50
N SER A 52 9.21 -8.33 7.42
CA SER A 52 10.26 -9.25 7.86
C SER A 52 10.10 -10.61 7.17
N ASP A 53 10.94 -11.61 7.49
CA ASP A 53 10.79 -13.00 7.02
C ASP A 53 9.42 -13.61 7.34
N ARG A 54 8.72 -13.07 8.35
CA ARG A 54 7.46 -13.64 8.87
C ARG A 54 6.35 -12.62 9.09
N GLU A 55 6.45 -11.44 8.50
CA GLU A 55 5.42 -10.43 8.67
C GLU A 55 5.16 -9.74 7.34
N VAL A 56 3.88 -9.68 6.98
CA VAL A 56 3.40 -9.00 5.78
C VAL A 56 2.55 -7.83 6.25
N GLY A 57 2.92 -6.63 5.81
CA GLY A 57 2.09 -5.43 5.90
C GLY A 57 1.37 -5.23 4.56
N PHE A 58 0.14 -4.76 4.59
CA PHE A 58 -0.60 -4.47 3.37
C PHE A 58 -1.60 -3.35 3.56
N PHE A 59 -1.87 -2.62 2.47
CA PHE A 59 -2.86 -1.56 2.42
C PHE A 59 -4.11 -2.05 1.69
N LEU A 60 -5.29 -1.78 2.27
CA LEU A 60 -6.59 -2.05 1.64
C LEU A 60 -7.17 -0.74 1.13
N HIS A 61 -7.17 -0.54 -0.20
CA HIS A 61 -7.56 0.73 -0.82
C HIS A 61 -9.06 1.05 -0.67
N ASP A 62 -9.90 0.04 -0.48
CA ASP A 62 -11.35 0.18 -0.30
C ASP A 62 -11.74 0.77 1.07
N VAL A 63 -10.97 0.45 2.11
CA VAL A 63 -11.17 0.99 3.47
C VAL A 63 -10.17 2.07 3.86
N GLY A 64 -9.06 2.21 3.12
CA GLY A 64 -8.06 3.25 3.37
C GLY A 64 -7.18 2.97 4.58
N GLU A 65 -7.03 1.71 4.98
CA GLU A 65 -6.34 1.30 6.21
C GLU A 65 -5.18 0.33 5.96
N PHE A 66 -4.16 0.41 6.81
CA PHE A 66 -3.04 -0.54 6.82
C PHE A 66 -3.32 -1.69 7.78
N PHE A 67 -3.03 -2.89 7.31
CA PHE A 67 -3.12 -4.13 8.06
C PHE A 67 -1.79 -4.84 8.07
N ARG A 68 -1.67 -5.80 8.98
CA ARG A 68 -0.54 -6.71 9.04
C ARG A 68 -0.96 -8.11 9.43
N VAL A 69 -0.15 -9.09 9.04
CA VAL A 69 -0.32 -10.48 9.46
C VAL A 69 1.03 -11.13 9.73
N GLN A 70 1.07 -12.00 10.73
CA GLN A 70 2.24 -12.81 11.07
C GLN A 70 2.15 -14.18 10.39
N ILE A 71 3.23 -14.61 9.77
CA ILE A 71 3.39 -15.91 9.12
C ILE A 71 3.84 -16.93 10.17
N GLN A 72 3.13 -18.05 10.20
CA GLN A 72 3.28 -19.14 11.14
C GLN A 72 3.49 -20.44 10.34
N PRO A 73 4.73 -20.78 9.93
CA PRO A 73 4.98 -21.92 9.03
C PRO A 73 4.51 -23.29 9.56
N GLY A 74 4.25 -23.40 10.87
CA GLY A 74 3.74 -24.63 11.50
C GLY A 74 2.22 -24.74 11.55
N SER A 75 1.47 -23.73 11.09
CA SER A 75 0.01 -23.75 11.05
C SER A 75 -0.51 -23.96 9.63
N ASP A 76 -1.79 -24.34 9.54
CA ASP A 76 -2.54 -24.40 8.28
C ASP A 76 -3.90 -23.70 8.47
N PRO A 77 -4.12 -22.51 7.88
CA PRO A 77 -3.22 -21.76 6.99
C PRO A 77 -1.93 -21.28 7.71
N PRO A 78 -0.85 -20.95 6.98
CA PRO A 78 0.46 -20.62 7.56
C PRO A 78 0.54 -19.18 8.06
N PHE A 79 -0.54 -18.63 8.60
CA PHE A 79 -0.59 -17.27 9.11
C PHE A 79 -1.62 -17.13 10.24
N GLY A 80 -1.40 -16.13 11.09
CA GLY A 80 -2.31 -15.77 12.16
C GLY A 80 -3.46 -14.87 11.71
N THR A 81 -4.16 -14.29 12.69
CA THR A 81 -5.23 -13.32 12.42
C THR A 81 -4.65 -12.04 11.80
N VAL A 82 -5.32 -11.55 10.75
CA VAL A 82 -5.08 -10.20 10.19
C VAL A 82 -5.42 -9.15 11.25
N GLN A 83 -4.51 -8.21 11.48
CA GLN A 83 -4.68 -7.15 12.47
C GLN A 83 -4.63 -5.80 11.77
N PRO A 84 -5.51 -4.84 12.14
CA PRO A 84 -5.28 -3.43 11.85
C PRO A 84 -3.90 -3.05 12.38
N TRP A 85 -3.13 -2.34 11.58
CA TRP A 85 -1.78 -1.94 11.95
C TRP A 85 -1.74 -0.48 12.37
N PHE A 86 -2.13 0.41 11.46
CA PHE A 86 -2.29 1.83 11.76
C PHE A 86 -3.14 2.51 10.68
N GLU A 87 -3.59 3.71 11.01
CA GLU A 87 -4.29 4.62 10.13
C GLU A 87 -3.66 6.01 10.30
N ASP A 88 -3.43 6.73 9.20
CA ASP A 88 -3.18 8.17 9.25
C ASP A 88 -4.12 8.81 8.24
N ALA A 89 -5.06 9.65 8.72
CA ALA A 89 -6.00 10.38 7.86
C ALA A 89 -5.32 11.30 6.84
N ARG A 90 -4.01 11.53 7.00
CA ARG A 90 -3.17 12.33 6.09
C ARG A 90 -2.37 11.45 5.15
N PHE A 91 -2.55 10.12 5.16
CA PHE A 91 -2.02 9.26 4.12
C PHE A 91 -2.60 9.69 2.76
N SER A 92 -1.72 9.93 1.80
CA SER A 92 -2.09 10.33 0.45
C SER A 92 -1.90 9.15 -0.48
N ASP A 93 -2.97 8.40 -0.74
CA ASP A 93 -2.96 7.37 -1.76
C ASP A 93 -2.87 8.00 -3.15
N THR A 94 -2.00 7.48 -4.01
CA THR A 94 -1.72 8.05 -5.33
C THR A 94 -1.77 6.96 -6.39
N PRO A 95 -2.06 7.29 -7.66
CA PRO A 95 -1.79 6.36 -8.75
C PRO A 95 -0.29 6.02 -8.81
N GLY A 96 0.09 4.83 -8.32
CA GLY A 96 1.47 4.38 -8.18
C GLY A 96 1.90 4.19 -6.72
N ALA A 97 3.21 4.02 -6.48
CA ALA A 97 3.72 3.70 -5.14
C ALA A 97 3.57 4.89 -4.17
N SER A 98 2.62 4.79 -3.25
CA SER A 98 2.34 5.77 -2.17
C SER A 98 2.95 5.35 -0.83
N HIS A 99 3.45 4.11 -0.71
CA HIS A 99 4.04 3.56 0.50
C HIS A 99 5.05 2.43 0.19
N ALA A 100 6.00 2.23 1.10
CA ALA A 100 7.00 1.18 1.02
C ALA A 100 7.42 0.68 2.41
N ALA A 101 7.72 -0.61 2.55
CA ALA A 101 8.31 -1.19 3.74
C ALA A 101 9.66 -0.55 4.03
N SER A 102 9.91 -0.28 5.30
CA SER A 102 11.15 0.30 5.81
C SER A 102 12.04 -0.78 6.42
N HIS A 103 13.35 -0.53 6.47
CA HIS A 103 14.34 -1.46 7.05
C HIS A 103 14.11 -1.75 8.54
N ASP A 104 13.41 -0.87 9.25
CA ASP A 104 13.06 -1.01 10.66
C ASP A 104 11.75 -1.77 10.89
N ARG A 105 11.25 -2.49 9.88
CA ARG A 105 9.97 -3.21 9.88
C ARG A 105 8.73 -2.30 9.95
N GLY A 106 8.92 -0.99 9.74
CA GLY A 106 7.84 -0.03 9.57
C GLY A 106 7.43 0.15 8.10
N ILE A 107 6.68 1.21 7.81
CA ILE A 107 6.54 1.72 6.44
C ILE A 107 6.93 3.19 6.37
N VAL A 108 7.45 3.57 5.21
CA VAL A 108 7.52 4.95 4.74
C VAL A 108 6.33 5.17 3.81
N TYR A 109 5.63 6.29 3.96
CA TYR A 109 4.48 6.60 3.13
C TYR A 109 4.41 8.08 2.77
N LEU A 110 3.68 8.38 1.71
CA LEU A 110 3.39 9.74 1.32
C LEU A 110 2.34 10.34 2.24
N ARG A 111 2.78 11.29 3.06
CA ARG A 111 1.91 12.06 3.94
C ARG A 111 1.52 13.36 3.26
N GLY A 112 0.21 13.59 3.11
CA GLY A 112 -0.36 14.84 2.68
C GLY A 112 -0.08 15.99 3.66
N SER A 113 -0.38 17.22 3.24
CA SER A 113 -0.29 18.39 4.10
C SER A 113 -1.14 18.24 5.36
N ASP A 114 -0.78 18.94 6.43
CA ASP A 114 -1.70 19.08 7.56
C ASP A 114 -3.07 19.57 7.06
N VAL A 115 -4.13 18.89 7.48
CA VAL A 115 -5.49 19.39 7.27
C VAL A 115 -5.64 20.58 8.20
N VAL A 116 -5.29 21.75 7.69
CA VAL A 116 -5.68 23.00 8.33
C VAL A 116 -7.15 23.18 7.97
N ASP A 117 -8.04 23.05 8.95
CA ASP A 117 -9.43 23.49 8.81
C ASP A 117 -9.41 24.98 8.46
N ALA A 118 -9.33 25.29 7.18
CA ALA A 118 -9.49 26.64 6.69
C ALA A 118 -10.99 26.90 6.68
N PRO A 119 -11.52 27.84 7.47
CA PRO A 119 -12.95 28.14 7.51
C PRO A 119 -13.46 28.79 6.20
N TYR A 120 -12.63 28.83 5.15
CA TYR A 120 -12.91 29.46 3.89
C TYR A 120 -12.29 28.67 2.73
N LEU A 121 -13.06 28.55 1.64
CA LEU A 121 -12.54 28.12 0.34
C LEU A 121 -11.87 29.33 -0.34
N ARG A 122 -10.56 29.26 -0.62
CA ARG A 122 -9.87 30.29 -1.41
C ARG A 122 -9.89 29.93 -2.89
N VAL A 123 -10.84 30.49 -3.63
CA VAL A 123 -10.82 30.45 -5.09
C VAL A 123 -9.87 31.52 -5.60
N VAL A 124 -8.85 31.13 -6.37
CA VAL A 124 -7.98 32.07 -7.10
C VAL A 124 -8.40 32.07 -8.56
N PRO A 125 -9.36 32.94 -8.97
CA PRO A 125 -9.78 33.00 -10.35
C PRO A 125 -8.60 33.37 -11.25
N LYS A 126 -8.58 32.83 -12.46
CA LYS A 126 -7.52 33.09 -13.47
C LYS A 126 -6.11 32.67 -13.04
N TRP A 127 -5.98 31.71 -12.11
CA TRP A 127 -4.69 31.17 -11.66
C TRP A 127 -3.71 30.86 -12.81
N VAL A 128 -4.19 30.22 -13.88
CA VAL A 128 -3.38 29.88 -15.05
C VAL A 128 -2.81 31.13 -15.73
N GLU A 129 -3.60 32.19 -15.89
CA GLU A 129 -3.14 33.46 -16.49
C GLU A 129 -2.13 34.17 -15.60
N ILE A 130 -2.33 34.11 -14.28
CA ILE A 130 -1.42 34.69 -13.29
C ILE A 130 -0.07 33.96 -13.34
N MET A 131 -0.07 32.63 -13.28
CA MET A 131 1.17 31.84 -13.30
C MET A 131 1.95 32.01 -14.60
N LYS A 132 1.28 32.09 -15.75
CA LYS A 132 1.93 32.37 -17.04
C LYS A 132 2.70 33.69 -16.99
N ARG A 133 2.05 34.77 -16.54
CA ARG A 133 2.69 36.08 -16.40
C ARG A 133 3.88 36.07 -15.45
N GLU A 134 3.78 35.36 -14.32
CA GLU A 134 4.90 35.30 -13.36
C GLU A 134 6.09 34.49 -13.91
N VAL A 135 5.84 33.40 -14.65
CA VAL A 135 6.90 32.66 -15.35
C VAL A 135 7.56 33.52 -16.43
N ASP A 136 6.77 34.23 -17.23
CA ASP A 136 7.28 35.15 -18.26
C ASP A 136 8.14 36.26 -17.63
N ARG A 137 7.79 36.71 -16.42
CA ARG A 137 8.53 37.74 -15.68
C ARG A 137 9.83 37.21 -15.04
N ALA A 138 9.86 35.94 -14.65
CA ALA A 138 11.02 35.30 -14.02
C ALA A 138 12.06 34.79 -15.03
N GLY A 139 11.64 34.54 -16.27
CA GLY A 139 12.50 34.11 -17.38
C GLY A 139 13.03 35.23 -18.29
N GLY A 140 12.88 36.49 -17.88
CA GLY A 140 13.37 37.68 -18.59
C GLY A 140 14.78 38.11 -18.20
#